data_AF-A0A2P8GMG5-F1
#
_entry.id   AF-A0A2P8GMG5-F1
#
_cell.length_a   1.000
_cell.length_b   1.000
_cell.length_c   1.000
_cell.angle_alpha   90.00
_cell.angle_beta   90.00
_cell.angle_gamma   90.00
#
_symmetry.space_group_name_H-M   'P 1'
#
loop_
_entity.id
_entity.type
_entity.pdbx_description
1 polymer ?
#
loop_
_entity_poly.entity_id
_entity_poly.type
_entity_poly.pdbx_seq_one_letter_code
_entity_poly.pdbx_strand_id
1 'polypeptide(L)'
;MNYLTNQRGYALLVVLLVIMLFFGFSAIFLSGSMSHAKQEKTVDTTNQSVAAAEMGVVDYASRFEMDIDKTRERVSAQTQLALNNLISCIVPPTGAQCDTAAKRSAWEQKIDQDMRKLYLEEIAKKIAQLREIAENQTTFKKTPFQEGQISYLIKSVTSTPFTSSDTALEQIIVELEIEGTSKEAAKKLSTSFKIEVPDTFLNPDEALKVDTIVITQEKDVSYDDVFRLNSSSKTCATLLHEVRTGTATAPYECMSQPGEKLMTFINHIKNEGYNPEDFRVYTDSFVNYVCNTNCNSLNFHGVNVIVKHTDMDAFNNMNNLVNANLVINGKLDVGNNLNNLGKNGIKQNIIVKELDVDNNIKMYYTNFLILGYGDRTDANIKWGNHFEVANYSRLCIDIDRINQTDLERLSKEVTFSDSGSLIYFTKDPSKTFTLTGAKRQATDTAVHVTKMDNYTTFLENCGVTLKNTQTVPTDVAVPIVIDTGFDFEVEY
;
A
#
# COMPACT_ATOMS: atom_id res chain seq x y z
N MET A 1 51.71 -8.50 124.80
CA MET A 1 52.17 -7.45 123.86
C MET A 1 52.97 -8.15 122.77
N ASN A 2 52.62 -8.18 121.48
CA ASN A 2 51.77 -7.30 120.68
C ASN A 2 50.98 -8.14 119.67
N TYR A 3 49.67 -7.96 119.59
CA TYR A 3 48.86 -8.44 118.48
C TYR A 3 49.10 -7.53 117.28
N LEU A 4 50.03 -7.92 116.41
CA LEU A 4 50.12 -7.35 115.06
C LEU A 4 48.89 -7.85 114.29
N THR A 5 47.80 -7.07 114.33
CA THR A 5 46.60 -7.33 113.53
C THR A 5 46.99 -7.42 112.08
N ASN A 6 46.76 -8.59 111.49
CA ASN A 6 47.03 -8.95 110.10
C ASN A 6 46.09 -8.20 109.15
N GLN A 7 46.22 -6.87 109.09
CA GLN A 7 45.46 -6.01 108.17
C GLN A 7 46.00 -6.06 106.73
N ARG A 8 47.19 -6.65 106.53
CA ARG A 8 47.77 -6.87 105.20
C ARG A 8 46.94 -7.85 104.37
N GLY A 9 46.36 -8.88 105.00
CA GLY A 9 45.48 -9.84 104.31
C GLY A 9 44.14 -9.23 103.89
N TYR A 10 43.54 -8.38 104.72
CA TYR A 10 42.30 -7.66 104.38
C TYR A 10 42.50 -6.62 103.28
N ALA A 11 43.60 -5.86 103.32
CA ALA A 11 43.93 -4.92 102.25
C ALA A 11 44.17 -5.65 100.92
N LEU A 12 44.86 -6.80 100.95
CA LEU A 12 45.05 -7.65 99.78
C LEU A 12 43.72 -8.18 99.22
N LEU A 13 42.82 -8.65 100.08
CA LEU A 13 41.48 -9.09 99.69
C LEU A 13 40.65 -7.98 99.08
N VAL A 14 40.68 -6.77 99.66
CA VAL A 14 39.96 -5.61 99.12
C VAL A 14 40.54 -5.20 97.76
N VAL A 15 41.86 -5.17 97.60
CA VAL A 15 42.50 -4.88 96.31
C VAL A 15 42.15 -5.94 95.27
N LEU A 16 42.15 -7.22 95.65
CA LEU A 16 41.82 -8.32 94.74
C LEU A 16 40.32 -8.31 94.36
N LEU A 17 39.44 -7.97 95.31
CA LEU A 17 38.01 -7.75 95.07
C LEU A 17 37.78 -6.57 94.12
N VAL A 18 38.49 -5.45 94.33
CA VAL A 18 38.41 -4.26 93.47
C VAL A 18 38.89 -4.59 92.05
N ILE A 19 40.01 -5.31 91.91
CA ILE A 19 40.51 -5.79 90.62
C ILE A 19 39.46 -6.70 89.95
N MET A 20 38.89 -7.65 90.69
CA MET A 20 37.85 -8.56 90.16
C MET A 20 36.59 -7.80 89.72
N LEU A 21 36.17 -6.79 90.48
CA LEU A 21 35.07 -5.89 90.10
C LEU A 21 35.40 -5.10 88.84
N PHE A 22 36.60 -4.53 88.72
CA PHE A 22 37.03 -3.83 87.51
C PHE A 22 37.08 -4.74 86.29
N PHE A 23 37.57 -5.98 86.43
CA PHE A 23 37.55 -6.97 85.35
C PHE A 23 36.12 -7.39 84.99
N GLY A 24 35.25 -7.59 85.98
CA GLY A 24 33.84 -7.91 85.78
C GLY A 24 33.10 -6.81 85.03
N PHE A 25 33.24 -5.55 85.46
CA PHE A 25 32.65 -4.41 84.76
C PHE A 25 33.25 -4.24 83.35
N SER A 26 34.57 -4.34 83.19
CA SER A 26 35.21 -4.23 81.85
C SER A 26 34.75 -5.34 80.90
N ALA A 27 34.59 -6.57 81.38
CA ALA A 27 34.07 -7.68 80.58
C ALA A 27 32.62 -7.45 80.16
N ILE A 28 31.78 -6.93 81.05
CA ILE A 28 30.38 -6.55 80.74
C ILE A 28 30.35 -5.42 79.71
N PHE A 29 31.18 -4.39 79.86
CA PHE A 29 31.29 -3.29 78.88
C PHE A 29 31.79 -3.76 77.52
N LEU A 30 32.81 -4.62 77.47
CA LEU A 30 33.31 -5.22 76.23
C LEU A 30 32.26 -6.12 75.59
N SER A 31 31.56 -6.94 76.37
CA SER A 31 30.49 -7.81 75.86
C SER A 31 29.32 -7.00 75.32
N GLY A 32 28.90 -5.94 76.01
CA GLY A 32 27.88 -5.00 75.55
C GLY A 32 28.31 -4.29 74.26
N SER A 33 29.54 -3.76 74.21
CA SER A 33 30.09 -3.10 73.01
C SER A 33 30.20 -4.04 71.81
N MET A 34 30.68 -5.27 72.00
CA MET A 34 30.71 -6.29 70.95
C MET A 34 29.31 -6.72 70.50
N SER A 35 28.34 -6.77 71.41
CA SER A 35 26.95 -7.07 71.07
C SER A 35 26.33 -5.96 70.23
N HIS A 36 26.52 -4.70 70.61
CA HIS A 36 26.07 -3.54 69.81
C HIS A 36 26.76 -3.49 68.45
N ALA A 37 28.08 -3.71 68.39
CA ALA A 37 28.83 -3.74 67.13
C ALA A 37 28.37 -4.89 66.20
N LYS A 38 28.02 -6.06 66.75
CA LYS A 38 27.44 -7.16 65.97
C LYS A 38 26.04 -6.81 65.46
N GLN A 39 25.19 -6.23 66.32
CA GLN A 39 23.84 -5.83 65.94
C GLN A 39 23.87 -4.74 64.86
N GLU A 40 24.72 -3.73 65.01
CA GLU A 40 24.93 -2.66 64.03
C GLU A 40 25.45 -3.22 62.71
N LYS A 41 26.44 -4.12 62.74
CA LYS A 41 26.94 -4.80 61.53
C LYS A 41 25.84 -5.61 60.83
N THR A 42 25.00 -6.34 61.57
CA THR A 42 23.89 -7.10 60.99
C THR A 42 22.85 -6.19 60.34
N VAL A 43 22.48 -5.09 61.01
CA VAL A 43 21.55 -4.09 60.47
C VAL A 43 22.13 -3.44 59.21
N ASP A 44 23.39 -3.01 59.25
CA ASP A 44 24.08 -2.40 58.12
C ASP A 44 24.17 -3.37 56.92
N THR A 45 24.58 -4.63 57.13
CA THR A 45 24.60 -5.62 56.04
C THR A 45 23.20 -5.92 55.48
N THR A 46 22.18 -5.91 56.33
CA THR A 46 20.80 -6.13 55.89
C THR A 46 20.32 -4.94 55.06
N ASN A 47 20.55 -3.72 55.52
CA ASN A 47 20.21 -2.50 54.78
C ASN A 47 20.96 -2.42 53.45
N GLN A 48 22.24 -2.79 53.43
CA GLN A 48 23.03 -2.88 52.18
C GLN A 48 22.46 -3.93 51.22
N SER A 49 21.95 -5.07 51.71
CA SER A 49 21.31 -6.08 50.84
C SER A 49 19.97 -5.60 50.27
N VAL A 50 19.20 -4.79 51.01
CA VAL A 50 18.00 -4.13 50.49
C VAL A 50 18.37 -3.10 49.42
N ALA A 51 19.33 -2.21 49.73
CA ALA A 51 19.82 -1.22 48.76
C ALA A 51 20.39 -1.88 47.49
N ALA A 52 21.02 -3.05 47.62
CA ALA A 52 21.48 -3.84 46.48
C ALA A 52 20.32 -4.33 45.61
N ALA A 53 19.24 -4.81 46.23
CA ALA A 53 18.04 -5.25 45.53
C ALA A 53 17.37 -4.07 44.83
N GLU A 54 17.26 -2.91 45.49
CA GLU A 54 16.74 -1.66 44.90
C GLU A 54 17.58 -1.21 43.70
N MET A 55 18.92 -1.26 43.81
CA MET A 55 19.81 -0.97 42.68
C MET A 55 19.58 -1.92 41.50
N GLY A 56 19.34 -3.20 41.77
CA GLY A 56 19.02 -4.18 40.74
C GLY A 56 17.68 -3.91 40.08
N VAL A 57 16.65 -3.58 40.89
CA VAL A 57 15.33 -3.18 40.39
C VAL A 57 15.47 -2.00 39.44
N VAL A 58 16.15 -0.92 39.86
CA VAL A 58 16.34 0.27 39.01
C VAL A 58 17.11 -0.05 37.73
N ASP A 59 18.23 -0.80 37.81
CA ASP A 59 19.03 -1.11 36.62
C ASP A 59 18.27 -1.97 35.60
N TYR A 60 17.53 -3.00 36.03
CA TYR A 60 16.76 -3.85 35.12
C TYR A 60 15.50 -3.15 34.61
N ALA A 61 14.81 -2.37 35.45
CA ALA A 61 13.65 -1.58 35.07
C ALA A 61 14.01 -0.56 33.97
N SER A 62 15.02 0.28 34.21
CA SER A 62 15.41 1.31 33.25
C SER A 62 15.94 0.74 31.93
N ARG A 63 16.64 -0.40 31.97
CA ARG A 63 17.07 -1.08 30.74
C ARG A 63 15.91 -1.66 29.95
N PHE A 64 14.94 -2.23 30.65
CA PHE A 64 13.77 -2.81 30.02
C PHE A 64 12.89 -1.72 29.41
N GLU A 65 12.67 -0.62 30.13
CA GLU A 65 11.99 0.58 29.62
C GLU A 65 12.64 1.11 28.33
N MET A 66 13.97 1.32 28.34
CA MET A 66 14.72 1.71 27.13
C MET A 66 14.55 0.72 25.96
N ASP A 67 14.44 -0.58 26.24
CA ASP A 67 14.25 -1.60 25.21
C ASP A 67 12.83 -1.65 24.67
N ILE A 68 11.84 -1.29 25.48
CA ILE A 68 10.46 -1.08 25.05
C ILE A 68 10.37 0.18 24.18
N ASP A 69 11.04 1.28 24.54
CA ASP A 69 11.08 2.49 23.72
C ASP A 69 11.68 2.26 22.34
N LYS A 70 12.79 1.51 22.26
CA LYS A 70 13.35 1.11 20.96
C LYS A 70 12.40 0.24 20.16
N THR A 71 11.64 -0.62 20.83
CA THR A 71 10.58 -1.43 20.18
C THR A 71 9.50 -0.51 19.60
N ARG A 72 9.06 0.51 20.34
CA ARG A 72 8.08 1.51 19.89
C ARG A 72 8.58 2.28 18.67
N GLU A 73 9.79 2.83 18.73
CA GLU A 73 10.41 3.55 17.61
C GLU A 73 10.48 2.68 16.35
N ARG A 74 10.88 1.42 16.51
CA ARG A 74 10.97 0.47 15.40
C ARG A 74 9.61 0.18 14.78
N VAL A 75 8.59 -0.08 15.60
CA VAL A 75 7.22 -0.35 15.12
C VAL A 75 6.66 0.88 14.42
N SER A 76 6.86 2.08 14.97
CA SER A 76 6.46 3.33 14.31
C SER A 76 7.14 3.49 12.94
N ALA A 77 8.45 3.27 12.85
CA ALA A 77 9.17 3.36 11.58
C ALA A 77 8.65 2.35 10.53
N GLN A 78 8.36 1.10 10.95
CA GLN A 78 7.77 0.10 10.07
C GLN A 78 6.34 0.46 9.64
N THR A 79 5.55 1.04 10.54
CA THR A 79 4.20 1.56 10.26
C THR A 79 4.27 2.63 9.18
N GLN A 80 5.18 3.61 9.32
CA GLN A 80 5.37 4.66 8.32
C GLN A 80 5.82 4.10 6.97
N LEU A 81 6.73 3.12 6.94
CA LEU A 81 7.15 2.47 5.69
C LEU A 81 5.97 1.74 5.01
N ALA A 82 5.13 1.06 5.79
CA ALA A 82 3.95 0.37 5.27
C ALA A 82 2.91 1.36 4.72
N LEU A 83 2.68 2.48 5.41
CA LEU A 83 1.83 3.57 4.93
C LEU A 83 2.37 4.23 3.67
N ASN A 84 3.69 4.45 3.57
CA ASN A 84 4.30 4.99 2.35
C ASN A 84 4.06 4.09 1.13
N ASN A 85 4.06 2.77 1.32
CA ASN A 85 3.72 1.83 0.26
C ASN A 85 2.24 1.93 -0.16
N LEU A 86 1.33 2.11 0.81
CA LEU A 86 -0.07 2.39 0.54
C LEU A 86 -0.24 3.71 -0.23
N ILE A 87 0.41 4.80 0.23
CA ILE A 87 0.40 6.10 -0.45
C ILE A 87 0.94 5.97 -1.88
N SER A 88 2.07 5.29 -2.09
CA SER A 88 2.63 5.06 -3.42
C SER A 88 1.71 4.24 -4.32
N CYS A 89 0.86 3.38 -3.76
CA CYS A 89 -0.15 2.67 -4.52
C CYS A 89 -1.30 3.62 -4.92
N ILE A 90 -1.68 4.54 -4.04
CA ILE A 90 -2.79 5.49 -4.25
C ILE A 90 -2.44 6.53 -5.32
N VAL A 91 -1.20 7.04 -5.29
CA VAL A 91 -0.70 8.06 -6.21
C VAL A 91 -0.70 7.54 -7.66
N PRO A 92 -1.16 8.33 -8.65
CA PRO A 92 -1.24 7.88 -10.04
C PRO A 92 0.12 7.43 -10.62
N PRO A 93 0.16 6.31 -11.38
CA PRO A 93 -0.96 5.42 -11.70
C PRO A 93 -1.37 4.55 -10.50
N THR A 94 -2.65 4.62 -10.12
CA THR A 94 -3.16 3.88 -8.94
C THR A 94 -3.05 2.37 -9.15
N GLY A 95 -2.47 1.68 -8.18
CA GLY A 95 -2.28 0.23 -8.24
C GLY A 95 -3.59 -0.55 -8.03
N ALA A 96 -3.74 -1.70 -8.69
CA ALA A 96 -4.93 -2.57 -8.57
C ALA A 96 -5.22 -3.09 -7.15
N GLN A 97 -4.23 -2.98 -6.24
CA GLN A 97 -4.37 -3.38 -4.84
C GLN A 97 -4.99 -2.29 -3.95
N CYS A 98 -5.16 -1.06 -4.44
CA CYS A 98 -5.67 0.09 -3.68
C CYS A 98 -6.63 0.99 -4.49
N ASP A 99 -7.12 0.49 -5.62
CA ASP A 99 -8.02 1.18 -6.55
C ASP A 99 -9.40 1.52 -5.96
N THR A 100 -9.82 0.81 -4.92
CA THR A 100 -11.13 0.96 -4.26
C THR A 100 -10.96 1.29 -2.78
N ALA A 101 -11.92 2.04 -2.21
CA ALA A 101 -11.92 2.38 -0.79
C ALA A 101 -11.89 1.13 0.11
N ALA A 102 -12.65 0.09 -0.24
CA ALA A 102 -12.65 -1.17 0.50
C ALA A 102 -11.27 -1.85 0.53
N LYS A 103 -10.53 -1.84 -0.59
CA LYS A 103 -9.16 -2.38 -0.63
C LYS A 103 -8.18 -1.54 0.18
N ARG A 104 -8.33 -0.21 0.18
CA ARG A 104 -7.51 0.69 1.01
C ARG A 104 -7.72 0.44 2.50
N SER A 105 -8.97 0.42 2.96
CA SER A 105 -9.30 0.13 4.36
C SER A 105 -8.86 -1.28 4.78
N ALA A 106 -8.99 -2.28 3.90
CA ALA A 106 -8.47 -3.62 4.17
C ALA A 106 -6.93 -3.64 4.29
N TRP A 107 -6.23 -2.79 3.54
CA TRP A 107 -4.78 -2.65 3.64
C TRP A 107 -4.39 -1.94 4.95
N GLU A 108 -5.06 -0.87 5.35
CA GLU A 108 -4.84 -0.20 6.64
C GLU A 108 -5.09 -1.16 7.82
N GLN A 109 -6.17 -1.94 7.79
CA GLN A 109 -6.42 -2.97 8.81
C GLN A 109 -5.31 -4.03 8.84
N LYS A 110 -4.78 -4.42 7.68
CA LYS A 110 -3.67 -5.35 7.61
C LYS A 110 -2.39 -4.74 8.19
N ILE A 111 -2.10 -3.47 7.90
CA ILE A 111 -0.96 -2.75 8.50
C ILE A 111 -1.09 -2.78 10.02
N ASP A 112 -2.26 -2.43 10.55
CA ASP A 112 -2.52 -2.41 11.98
C ASP A 112 -2.30 -3.79 12.64
N GLN A 113 -2.84 -4.86 12.04
CA GLN A 113 -2.64 -6.24 12.49
C GLN A 113 -1.18 -6.67 12.45
N ASP A 114 -0.48 -6.35 11.35
CA ASP A 114 0.93 -6.69 11.17
C ASP A 114 1.81 -5.94 12.19
N MET A 115 1.49 -4.67 12.51
CA MET A 115 2.21 -3.86 13.50
C MET A 115 1.94 -4.33 14.93
N ARG A 116 0.70 -4.69 15.27
CA ARG A 116 0.37 -5.29 16.57
C ARG A 116 1.13 -6.59 16.78
N LYS A 117 1.14 -7.45 15.76
CA LYS A 117 1.90 -8.70 15.80
C LYS A 117 3.38 -8.45 16.02
N LEU A 118 3.97 -7.52 15.26
CA LEU A 118 5.38 -7.14 15.40
C LEU A 118 5.70 -6.62 16.81
N TYR A 119 4.85 -5.75 17.37
CA TYR A 119 5.00 -5.21 18.71
C TYR A 119 5.02 -6.31 19.78
N LEU A 120 4.04 -7.23 19.74
CA LEU A 120 3.96 -8.34 20.68
C LEU A 120 5.12 -9.34 20.52
N GLU A 121 5.58 -9.61 19.29
CA GLU A 121 6.75 -10.47 19.05
C GLU A 121 8.03 -9.87 19.62
N GLU A 122 8.24 -8.56 19.48
CA GLU A 122 9.41 -7.89 20.05
C GLU A 122 9.36 -7.85 21.58
N ILE A 123 8.20 -7.58 22.20
CA ILE A 123 8.04 -7.66 23.66
C ILE A 123 8.32 -9.08 24.16
N ALA A 124 7.77 -10.10 23.50
CA ALA A 124 8.00 -11.49 23.86
C ALA A 124 9.49 -11.85 23.83
N LYS A 125 10.25 -11.34 22.83
CA LYS A 125 11.70 -11.50 22.77
C LYS A 125 12.40 -10.81 23.96
N LYS A 126 11.98 -9.60 24.34
CA LYS A 126 12.56 -8.89 25.49
C LYS A 126 12.29 -9.59 26.82
N ILE A 127 11.08 -10.11 27.02
CA ILE A 127 10.74 -10.91 28.20
C ILE A 127 11.54 -12.22 28.22
N ALA A 128 11.72 -12.88 27.07
CA ALA A 128 12.54 -14.09 26.97
C ALA A 128 14.02 -13.81 27.33
N GLN A 129 14.57 -12.67 26.93
CA GLN A 129 15.92 -12.24 27.32
C GLN A 129 16.04 -12.05 28.84
N LEU A 130 15.03 -11.48 29.49
CA LEU A 130 15.00 -11.38 30.95
C LEU A 130 14.93 -12.75 31.63
N ARG A 131 14.14 -13.69 31.09
CA ARG A 131 14.07 -15.08 31.58
C ARG A 131 15.42 -15.79 31.47
N GLU A 132 16.11 -15.64 30.33
CA GLU A 132 17.46 -16.21 30.13
C GLU A 132 18.46 -15.67 31.17
N ILE A 133 18.39 -14.37 31.48
CA ILE A 133 19.20 -13.75 32.53
C ILE A 133 18.89 -14.38 33.90
N ALA A 134 17.62 -14.62 34.21
CA ALA A 134 17.18 -15.21 35.48
C ALA A 134 17.55 -16.69 35.62
N GLU A 135 17.60 -17.44 34.53
CA GLU A 135 18.02 -18.85 34.50
C GLU A 135 19.55 -18.99 34.67
N ASN A 136 20.33 -18.03 34.15
CA ASN A 136 21.79 -18.07 34.15
C ASN A 136 22.42 -17.16 35.24
N GLN A 137 21.97 -17.38 36.48
CA GLN A 137 22.25 -16.54 37.66
C GLN A 137 23.75 -16.35 37.93
N THR A 138 24.60 -17.32 37.61
CA THR A 138 26.05 -17.24 37.82
C THR A 138 26.76 -16.34 36.83
N THR A 139 26.23 -16.20 35.62
CA THR A 139 26.84 -15.40 34.54
C THR A 139 26.41 -13.94 34.61
N PHE A 140 25.17 -13.68 35.02
CA PHE A 140 24.59 -12.33 35.00
C PHE A 140 24.51 -11.65 36.37
N LYS A 141 25.12 -12.23 37.41
CA LYS A 141 25.27 -11.59 38.72
C LYS A 141 26.09 -10.30 38.58
N LYS A 142 25.47 -9.15 38.89
CA LYS A 142 26.14 -7.84 38.82
C LYS A 142 26.75 -7.48 40.17
N THR A 143 27.99 -7.03 40.13
CA THR A 143 28.76 -6.63 41.32
C THR A 143 29.26 -5.19 41.08
N PRO A 144 28.48 -4.17 41.48
CA PRO A 144 28.78 -2.78 41.12
C PRO A 144 30.07 -2.22 41.74
N PHE A 145 30.62 -2.87 42.77
CA PHE A 145 31.82 -2.42 43.48
C PHE A 145 32.93 -3.48 43.41
N GLN A 146 34.18 -3.04 43.17
CA GLN A 146 35.32 -3.95 42.96
C GLN A 146 35.66 -4.86 44.15
N GLU A 147 35.23 -4.50 45.37
CA GLU A 147 35.46 -5.32 46.56
C GLU A 147 34.44 -6.46 46.75
N GLY A 148 33.47 -6.65 45.84
CA GLY A 148 32.56 -7.79 45.91
C GLY A 148 31.58 -7.80 47.07
N GLN A 149 31.47 -6.69 47.81
CA GLN A 149 30.69 -6.62 49.04
C GLN A 149 29.18 -6.62 48.80
N ILE A 150 28.74 -6.13 47.63
CA ILE A 150 27.34 -5.99 47.26
C ILE A 150 27.12 -6.52 45.85
N SER A 151 26.04 -7.28 45.64
CA SER A 151 25.65 -7.77 44.32
C SER A 151 24.15 -7.99 44.18
N TYR A 152 23.64 -7.95 42.96
CA TYR A 152 22.22 -8.23 42.67
C TYR A 152 22.05 -9.11 41.42
N LEU A 153 20.91 -9.82 41.35
CA LEU A 153 20.52 -10.67 40.23
C LEU A 153 19.00 -10.85 40.15
N ILE A 154 18.50 -11.20 38.97
CA ILE A 154 17.11 -11.62 38.77
C ILE A 154 16.96 -13.09 39.18
N LYS A 155 16.00 -13.40 40.05
CA LYS A 155 15.65 -14.76 40.48
C LYS A 155 14.60 -15.41 39.60
N SER A 156 13.56 -14.66 39.25
CA SER A 156 12.46 -15.13 38.42
C SER A 156 11.83 -14.01 37.62
N VAL A 157 11.25 -14.38 36.48
CA VAL A 157 10.52 -13.48 35.58
C VAL A 157 9.22 -14.15 35.18
N THR A 158 8.09 -13.59 35.59
CA THR A 158 6.75 -14.01 35.16
C THR A 158 6.16 -12.91 34.29
N SER A 159 5.23 -13.29 33.42
CA SER A 159 4.47 -12.30 32.64
C SER A 159 3.04 -12.79 32.44
N THR A 160 2.13 -11.85 32.19
CA THR A 160 0.82 -12.18 31.62
C THR A 160 1.01 -13.09 30.40
N PRO A 161 0.29 -14.22 30.27
CA PRO A 161 0.36 -15.05 29.08
C PRO A 161 -0.23 -14.31 27.88
N PHE A 162 0.49 -14.27 26.77
CA PHE A 162 -0.02 -13.70 25.52
C PHE A 162 0.57 -14.43 24.30
N THR A 163 -0.03 -14.18 23.14
CA THR A 163 0.48 -14.63 21.84
C THR A 163 0.60 -13.44 20.90
N SER A 164 1.39 -13.54 19.83
CA SER A 164 1.53 -12.45 18.86
C SER A 164 0.27 -12.19 18.02
N SER A 165 -0.77 -13.00 18.18
CA SER A 165 -2.06 -12.88 17.48
C SER A 165 -3.18 -12.38 18.40
N ASP A 166 -2.86 -11.97 19.63
CA ASP A 166 -3.86 -11.58 20.61
C ASP A 166 -4.39 -10.16 20.32
N THR A 167 -5.67 -10.09 19.91
CA THR A 167 -6.35 -8.85 19.52
C THR A 167 -7.12 -8.18 20.66
N ALA A 168 -7.31 -8.87 21.79
CA ALA A 168 -8.04 -8.36 22.96
C ALA A 168 -7.11 -7.97 24.11
N LEU A 169 -5.79 -8.15 23.94
CA LEU A 169 -4.80 -7.83 24.96
C LEU A 169 -4.58 -6.32 25.06
N GLU A 170 -4.94 -5.74 26.21
CA GLU A 170 -4.79 -4.31 26.51
C GLU A 170 -3.48 -4.00 27.28
N GLN A 171 -2.97 -4.96 28.05
CA GLN A 171 -1.78 -4.77 28.88
C GLN A 171 -1.02 -6.07 29.12
N ILE A 172 0.30 -5.97 29.26
CA ILE A 172 1.20 -7.04 29.66
C ILE A 172 1.83 -6.64 30.99
N ILE A 173 1.58 -7.42 32.04
CA ILE A 173 2.24 -7.27 33.33
C ILE A 173 3.45 -8.20 33.36
N VAL A 174 4.63 -7.68 33.66
CA VAL A 174 5.88 -8.43 33.81
C VAL A 174 6.35 -8.30 35.24
N GLU A 175 6.45 -9.40 35.98
CA GLU A 175 6.89 -9.39 37.38
C GLU A 175 8.31 -9.95 37.46
N LEU A 176 9.18 -9.25 38.21
CA LEU A 176 10.54 -9.68 38.53
C LEU A 176 10.68 -9.89 40.02
N GLU A 177 11.35 -10.98 40.40
CA GLU A 177 11.92 -11.13 41.74
C GLU A 177 13.42 -10.85 41.65
N ILE A 178 13.92 -9.86 42.39
CA ILE A 178 15.33 -9.45 42.39
C ILE A 178 15.93 -9.71 43.76
N GLU A 179 17.07 -10.41 43.79
CA GLU A 179 17.81 -10.69 45.01
C GLU A 179 19.04 -9.78 45.10
N GLY A 180 19.07 -8.95 46.14
CA GLY A 180 20.23 -8.18 46.57
C GLY A 180 20.98 -8.93 47.67
N THR A 181 22.30 -8.93 47.58
CA THR A 181 23.18 -9.64 48.52
C THR A 181 24.26 -8.70 49.03
N SER A 182 24.48 -8.71 50.35
CA SER A 182 25.62 -8.08 51.01
C SER A 182 26.22 -9.03 52.05
N LYS A 183 27.48 -9.44 51.84
CA LYS A 183 28.18 -10.46 52.66
C LYS A 183 27.33 -11.75 52.83
N GLU A 184 26.79 -12.00 54.02
CA GLU A 184 25.97 -13.18 54.35
C GLU A 184 24.46 -12.90 54.29
N ALA A 185 24.04 -11.65 54.07
CA ALA A 185 22.64 -11.25 54.02
C ALA A 185 22.13 -11.20 52.57
N ALA A 186 20.94 -11.76 52.35
CA ALA A 186 20.22 -11.72 51.09
C ALA A 186 18.80 -11.18 51.31
N LYS A 187 18.35 -10.28 50.45
CA LYS A 187 17.00 -9.72 50.46
C LYS A 187 16.42 -9.76 49.06
N LYS A 188 15.13 -10.07 48.99
CA LYS A 188 14.37 -10.16 47.75
C LYS A 188 13.41 -8.99 47.69
N LEU A 189 13.25 -8.41 46.51
CA LEU A 189 12.23 -7.43 46.20
C LEU A 189 11.44 -7.94 44.98
N SER A 190 10.13 -7.74 45.03
CA SER A 190 9.24 -7.99 43.90
C SER A 190 8.92 -6.67 43.23
N THR A 191 9.00 -6.64 41.91
CA THR A 191 8.62 -5.47 41.11
C THR A 191 7.82 -5.90 39.91
N SER A 192 6.86 -5.09 39.51
CA SER A 192 6.05 -5.32 38.31
C SER A 192 6.14 -4.15 37.36
N PHE A 193 6.25 -4.46 36.06
CA PHE A 193 6.14 -3.52 34.97
C PHE A 193 4.81 -3.71 34.27
N LYS A 194 4.13 -2.60 34.01
CA LYS A 194 2.96 -2.60 33.13
C LYS A 194 3.38 -2.05 31.77
N ILE A 195 3.15 -2.84 30.72
CA ILE A 195 3.29 -2.42 29.32
C ILE A 195 1.90 -2.36 28.72
N GLU A 196 1.44 -1.18 28.30
CA GLU A 196 0.17 -1.06 27.61
C GLU A 196 0.31 -1.47 26.13
N VAL A 197 -0.71 -2.13 25.62
CA VAL A 197 -0.77 -2.55 24.22
C VAL A 197 -1.77 -1.63 23.51
N PRO A 198 -1.33 -0.85 22.52
CA PRO A 198 -2.23 0.03 21.78
C PRO A 198 -3.33 -0.77 21.07
N ASP A 199 -4.55 -0.24 21.10
CA ASP A 199 -5.68 -0.80 20.34
C ASP A 199 -5.46 -0.69 18.82
N THR A 200 -4.76 0.36 18.39
CA THR A 200 -4.36 0.60 17.00
C THR A 200 -3.01 1.33 16.93
N PHE A 201 -2.30 1.14 15.83
CA PHE A 201 -1.03 1.78 15.47
C PHE A 201 -1.20 2.89 14.43
N LEU A 202 -2.43 3.07 13.93
CA LEU A 202 -2.83 4.10 12.98
C LEU A 202 -3.77 5.09 13.68
N ASN A 203 -3.64 6.37 13.37
CA ASN A 203 -4.46 7.42 13.98
C ASN A 203 -5.73 7.58 13.13
N PRO A 204 -6.90 7.14 13.63
CA PRO A 204 -8.15 7.29 12.89
C PRO A 204 -8.64 8.74 12.84
N ASP A 205 -8.16 9.60 13.76
CA ASP A 205 -8.61 10.98 13.93
C ASP A 205 -7.76 11.99 13.13
N GLU A 206 -6.58 11.58 12.66
CA GLU A 206 -5.72 12.39 11.78
C GLU A 206 -5.47 11.68 10.46
N ALA A 207 -5.84 12.33 9.36
CA ALA A 207 -5.61 11.82 8.02
C ALA A 207 -4.76 12.78 7.17
N LEU A 208 -3.79 12.20 6.46
CA LEU A 208 -3.08 12.84 5.38
C LEU A 208 -3.97 12.83 4.13
N LYS A 209 -4.25 14.03 3.60
CA LYS A 209 -4.99 14.17 2.33
C LYS A 209 -4.06 13.92 1.16
N VAL A 210 -4.32 12.86 0.41
CA VAL A 210 -3.59 12.52 -0.81
C VAL A 210 -4.52 12.65 -2.00
N ASP A 211 -4.14 13.49 -2.96
CA ASP A 211 -4.89 13.65 -4.21
C ASP A 211 -4.99 12.31 -4.92
N THR A 212 -6.22 11.81 -5.06
CA THR A 212 -6.49 10.53 -5.68
C THR A 212 -7.40 10.72 -6.87
N ILE A 213 -7.06 10.11 -7.99
CA ILE A 213 -7.95 10.04 -9.13
C ILE A 213 -8.93 8.91 -8.85
N VAL A 214 -10.14 9.24 -8.39
CA VAL A 214 -11.20 8.25 -8.17
C VAL A 214 -11.98 8.10 -9.47
N ILE A 215 -12.03 6.87 -9.98
CA ILE A 215 -12.97 6.48 -11.04
C ILE A 215 -14.32 6.36 -10.35
N THR A 216 -15.16 7.38 -10.46
CA THR A 216 -16.37 7.53 -9.64
C THR A 216 -17.49 6.54 -9.99
N GLN A 217 -17.34 5.77 -11.07
CA GLN A 217 -18.17 4.61 -11.44
C GLN A 217 -17.48 3.87 -12.61
N GLU A 218 -17.23 2.56 -12.49
CA GLU A 218 -17.32 1.67 -13.65
C GLU A 218 -18.79 1.66 -14.05
N LYS A 219 -19.19 2.66 -14.82
CA LYS A 219 -20.51 2.61 -15.45
C LYS A 219 -20.43 1.51 -16.48
N ASP A 220 -21.33 0.52 -16.39
CA ASP A 220 -21.52 -0.48 -17.44
C ASP A 220 -21.52 0.23 -18.80
N VAL A 221 -20.42 0.09 -19.54
CA VAL A 221 -20.29 0.77 -20.83
C VAL A 221 -21.28 0.09 -21.77
N SER A 222 -22.26 0.86 -22.24
CA SER A 222 -23.24 0.40 -23.23
C SER A 222 -22.88 0.87 -24.63
N TYR A 223 -23.52 0.27 -25.64
CA TYR A 223 -23.38 0.70 -27.04
C TYR A 223 -23.66 2.21 -27.21
N ASP A 224 -24.70 2.70 -26.53
CA ASP A 224 -25.09 4.11 -26.62
C ASP A 224 -24.04 5.00 -25.96
N ASP A 225 -23.34 4.54 -24.92
CA ASP A 225 -22.28 5.32 -24.29
C ASP A 225 -21.06 5.52 -25.20
N VAL A 226 -20.77 4.55 -26.07
CA VAL A 226 -19.65 4.64 -27.04
C VAL A 226 -19.91 5.73 -28.07
N PHE A 227 -21.15 5.81 -28.57
CA PHE A 227 -21.55 6.74 -29.62
C PHE A 227 -22.33 7.96 -29.10
N ARG A 228 -22.29 8.23 -27.79
CA ARG A 228 -22.98 9.37 -27.17
C ARG A 228 -22.49 10.67 -27.81
N LEU A 229 -23.39 11.31 -28.57
CA LEU A 229 -23.18 12.57 -29.28
C LEU A 229 -23.66 13.78 -28.48
N ASN A 230 -23.74 13.72 -27.15
CA ASN A 230 -24.06 14.90 -26.35
C ASN A 230 -22.86 15.84 -26.41
N SER A 231 -22.70 16.51 -27.55
CA SER A 231 -21.68 17.50 -27.80
C SER A 231 -21.74 18.50 -26.68
N SER A 232 -20.62 18.67 -25.99
CA SER A 232 -20.40 19.87 -25.19
C SER A 232 -20.81 21.08 -26.05
N SER A 233 -21.71 21.93 -25.52
CA SER A 233 -22.04 23.21 -26.17
C SER A 233 -20.84 24.17 -26.18
N LYS A 234 -19.75 23.81 -25.49
CA LYS A 234 -18.50 24.56 -25.42
C LYS A 234 -17.67 24.33 -26.68
N THR A 235 -17.22 25.42 -27.29
CA THR A 235 -16.28 25.36 -28.42
C THR A 235 -14.86 25.08 -27.93
N CYS A 236 -14.01 24.49 -28.78
CA CYS A 236 -12.63 24.21 -28.39
C CYS A 236 -11.82 25.48 -28.10
N ALA A 237 -12.09 26.59 -28.81
CA ALA A 237 -11.54 27.90 -28.44
C ALA A 237 -11.91 28.34 -27.01
N THR A 238 -13.16 28.10 -26.58
CA THR A 238 -13.61 28.44 -25.21
C THR A 238 -12.90 27.58 -24.18
N LEU A 239 -12.83 26.27 -24.41
CA LEU A 239 -12.11 25.35 -23.52
C LEU A 239 -10.63 25.70 -23.41
N LEU A 240 -9.97 26.06 -24.52
CA LEU A 240 -8.57 26.52 -24.49
C LEU A 240 -8.39 27.82 -23.68
N HIS A 241 -9.35 28.73 -23.71
CA HIS A 241 -9.31 29.93 -22.87
C HIS A 241 -9.42 29.59 -21.38
N GLU A 242 -10.31 28.68 -21.02
CA GLU A 242 -10.45 28.19 -19.64
C GLU A 242 -9.18 27.47 -19.14
N VAL A 243 -8.57 26.65 -20.01
CA VAL A 243 -7.30 25.96 -19.73
C VAL A 243 -6.19 26.98 -19.41
N ARG A 244 -6.04 28.02 -20.25
CA ARG A 244 -5.03 29.08 -20.05
C ARG A 244 -5.28 29.93 -18.80
N THR A 245 -6.54 30.09 -18.40
CA THR A 245 -6.92 30.88 -17.22
C THR A 245 -6.99 30.04 -15.94
N GLY A 246 -6.73 28.73 -16.02
CA GLY A 246 -6.81 27.82 -14.88
C GLY A 246 -8.24 27.60 -14.36
N THR A 247 -9.25 27.84 -15.21
CA THR A 247 -10.68 27.72 -14.85
C THR A 247 -11.36 26.50 -15.47
N ALA A 248 -10.64 25.73 -16.31
CA ALA A 248 -11.18 24.53 -16.91
C ALA A 248 -11.44 23.45 -15.86
N THR A 249 -12.65 22.88 -15.87
CA THR A 249 -13.04 21.76 -15.01
C THR A 249 -13.33 20.53 -15.85
N ALA A 250 -12.85 19.37 -15.42
CA ALA A 250 -13.17 18.09 -16.07
C ALA A 250 -14.70 17.80 -16.02
N PRO A 251 -15.27 17.10 -17.02
CA PRO A 251 -14.60 16.53 -18.19
C PRO A 251 -14.24 17.59 -19.25
N TYR A 252 -13.04 17.49 -19.84
CA TYR A 252 -12.55 18.45 -20.84
C TYR A 252 -13.10 18.12 -22.22
N GLU A 253 -14.34 18.52 -22.46
CA GLU A 253 -15.05 18.25 -23.72
C GLU A 253 -15.34 19.52 -24.52
N CYS A 254 -15.08 19.49 -25.83
CA CYS A 254 -15.38 20.62 -26.71
C CYS A 254 -15.80 20.19 -28.13
N MET A 255 -16.53 21.08 -28.81
CA MET A 255 -16.84 20.99 -30.24
C MET A 255 -15.87 21.84 -31.05
N SER A 256 -15.24 21.24 -32.07
CA SER A 256 -14.38 21.97 -33.01
C SER A 256 -15.20 22.92 -33.87
N GLN A 257 -14.57 24.01 -34.31
CA GLN A 257 -15.18 24.98 -35.22
C GLN A 257 -14.46 24.98 -36.58
N PRO A 258 -15.13 25.43 -37.66
CA PRO A 258 -14.50 25.57 -38.96
C PRO A 258 -13.20 26.40 -38.89
N GLY A 259 -12.11 25.85 -39.44
CA GLY A 259 -10.79 26.48 -39.45
C GLY A 259 -9.89 26.12 -38.26
N GLU A 260 -10.42 25.50 -37.19
CA GLU A 260 -9.59 24.95 -36.12
C GLU A 260 -8.88 23.67 -36.56
N LYS A 261 -7.74 23.35 -35.92
CA LYS A 261 -6.92 22.17 -36.22
C LYS A 261 -6.57 21.41 -34.94
N LEU A 262 -6.66 20.08 -35.00
CA LEU A 262 -6.34 19.19 -33.86
C LEU A 262 -4.94 19.43 -33.33
N MET A 263 -3.92 19.55 -34.20
CA MET A 263 -2.54 19.76 -33.75
C MET A 263 -2.35 21.09 -33.04
N THR A 264 -3.04 22.15 -33.47
CA THR A 264 -3.03 23.44 -32.77
C THR A 264 -3.64 23.31 -31.37
N PHE A 265 -4.75 22.59 -31.25
CA PHE A 265 -5.39 22.30 -29.97
C PHE A 265 -4.46 21.50 -29.03
N ILE A 266 -3.87 20.41 -29.51
CA ILE A 266 -2.92 19.57 -28.76
C ILE A 266 -1.73 20.38 -28.26
N ASN A 267 -1.14 21.22 -29.12
CA ASN A 267 0.01 22.02 -28.74
C ASN A 267 -0.34 23.03 -27.64
N HIS A 268 -1.53 23.64 -27.71
CA HIS A 268 -1.97 24.56 -26.66
C HIS A 268 -2.15 23.86 -25.31
N ILE A 269 -2.89 22.76 -25.23
CA ILE A 269 -3.11 22.07 -23.94
C ILE A 269 -1.81 21.57 -23.32
N LYS A 270 -0.86 21.07 -24.13
CA LYS A 270 0.45 20.62 -23.65
C LYS A 270 1.30 21.76 -23.12
N ASN A 271 1.29 22.92 -23.79
CA ASN A 271 2.05 24.09 -23.34
C ASN A 271 1.56 24.60 -21.98
N GLU A 272 0.29 24.38 -21.66
CA GLU A 272 -0.31 24.70 -20.36
C GLU A 272 -0.17 23.56 -19.32
N GLY A 273 0.56 22.50 -19.65
CA GLY A 273 0.87 21.39 -18.72
C GLY A 273 -0.21 20.31 -18.60
N TYR A 274 -1.25 20.33 -19.44
CA TYR A 274 -2.32 19.34 -19.40
C TYR A 274 -1.98 18.07 -20.20
N ASN A 275 -2.51 16.92 -19.76
CA ASN A 275 -2.40 15.65 -20.48
C ASN A 275 -3.45 15.57 -21.60
N PRO A 276 -3.06 15.38 -22.88
CA PRO A 276 -4.02 15.30 -23.98
C PRO A 276 -5.01 14.15 -23.89
N GLU A 277 -4.68 13.05 -23.20
CA GLU A 277 -5.57 11.90 -23.02
C GLU A 277 -6.86 12.24 -22.26
N ASP A 278 -6.85 13.31 -21.46
CA ASP A 278 -8.00 13.76 -20.68
C ASP A 278 -9.02 14.55 -21.52
N PHE A 279 -8.68 14.89 -22.78
CA PHE A 279 -9.49 15.72 -23.64
C PHE A 279 -10.30 14.91 -24.63
N ARG A 280 -11.53 15.38 -24.88
CA ARG A 280 -12.45 14.84 -25.87
C ARG A 280 -12.94 15.95 -26.79
N VAL A 281 -12.74 15.75 -28.09
CA VAL A 281 -13.09 16.71 -29.13
C VAL A 281 -14.12 16.10 -30.08
N TYR A 282 -15.26 16.76 -30.20
CA TYR A 282 -16.26 16.46 -31.21
C TYR A 282 -15.96 17.27 -32.48
N THR A 283 -16.09 16.65 -33.65
CA THR A 283 -15.91 17.34 -34.94
C THR A 283 -17.00 16.95 -35.94
N ASP A 284 -17.49 17.95 -36.68
CA ASP A 284 -18.39 17.76 -37.82
C ASP A 284 -17.62 17.41 -39.12
N SER A 285 -16.29 17.60 -39.16
CA SER A 285 -15.45 17.26 -40.32
C SER A 285 -14.06 16.76 -39.91
N PHE A 286 -13.80 15.46 -40.07
CA PHE A 286 -12.52 14.84 -39.74
C PHE A 286 -11.41 15.40 -40.63
N VAL A 287 -11.61 15.43 -41.96
CA VAL A 287 -10.59 15.95 -42.90
C VAL A 287 -10.20 17.37 -42.54
N ASN A 288 -11.17 18.24 -42.27
CA ASN A 288 -10.87 19.64 -42.04
C ASN A 288 -10.21 19.87 -40.68
N TYR A 289 -10.58 19.12 -39.64
CA TYR A 289 -10.05 19.34 -38.30
C TYR A 289 -8.74 18.58 -38.02
N VAL A 290 -8.70 17.32 -38.45
CA VAL A 290 -7.61 16.38 -38.13
C VAL A 290 -6.55 16.38 -39.24
N CYS A 291 -6.96 16.47 -40.49
CA CYS A 291 -6.03 16.35 -41.61
C CYS A 291 -5.45 17.71 -42.04
N ASN A 292 -4.23 17.65 -42.55
CA ASN A 292 -3.59 18.77 -43.24
C ASN A 292 -3.85 18.66 -44.75
N THR A 293 -3.23 17.69 -45.43
CA THR A 293 -3.29 17.55 -46.90
C THR A 293 -3.72 16.17 -47.39
N ASN A 294 -3.36 15.08 -46.71
CA ASN A 294 -3.62 13.71 -47.19
C ASN A 294 -3.91 12.68 -46.08
N CYS A 295 -4.27 13.13 -44.88
CA CYS A 295 -4.64 12.30 -43.71
C CYS A 295 -3.68 11.14 -43.36
N ASN A 296 -2.43 11.16 -43.86
CA ASN A 296 -1.42 10.18 -43.54
C ASN A 296 -0.54 10.64 -42.37
N SER A 297 -0.01 9.68 -41.62
CA SER A 297 0.94 9.90 -40.52
C SER A 297 0.39 10.81 -39.43
N LEU A 298 -0.88 10.62 -39.09
CA LEU A 298 -1.57 11.37 -38.03
C LEU A 298 -1.15 10.87 -36.64
N ASN A 299 -1.03 11.79 -35.69
CA ASN A 299 -0.76 11.50 -34.29
C ASN A 299 -1.68 12.35 -33.41
N PHE A 300 -2.59 11.72 -32.67
CA PHE A 300 -3.53 12.47 -31.82
C PHE A 300 -2.98 12.73 -30.42
N HIS A 301 -1.78 12.19 -30.12
CA HIS A 301 -1.16 12.29 -28.81
C HIS A 301 -2.08 11.85 -27.66
N GLY A 302 -3.03 10.95 -27.91
CA GLY A 302 -3.97 10.45 -26.92
C GLY A 302 -5.34 11.15 -26.87
N VAL A 303 -5.51 12.31 -27.53
CA VAL A 303 -6.80 13.02 -27.56
C VAL A 303 -7.90 12.12 -28.15
N ASN A 304 -9.06 12.13 -27.49
CA ASN A 304 -10.25 11.41 -27.95
C ASN A 304 -10.98 12.24 -28.99
N VAL A 305 -11.00 11.80 -30.25
CA VAL A 305 -11.68 12.49 -31.35
C VAL A 305 -12.95 11.75 -31.71
N ILE A 306 -14.08 12.45 -31.71
CA ILE A 306 -15.41 11.91 -32.01
C ILE A 306 -15.94 12.57 -33.28
N VAL A 307 -16.13 11.76 -34.31
CA VAL A 307 -16.62 12.18 -35.62
C VAL A 307 -18.11 11.87 -35.72
N LYS A 308 -18.86 12.88 -36.16
CA LYS A 308 -20.31 12.77 -36.32
C LYS A 308 -20.69 11.82 -37.47
N HIS A 309 -21.86 11.19 -37.34
CA HIS A 309 -22.40 10.24 -38.33
C HIS A 309 -22.62 10.82 -39.74
N THR A 310 -22.80 12.14 -39.87
CA THR A 310 -23.06 12.80 -41.16
C THR A 310 -21.81 13.07 -41.98
N ASP A 311 -20.62 12.88 -41.41
CA ASP A 311 -19.34 13.13 -42.08
C ASP A 311 -18.96 11.89 -42.91
N MET A 312 -19.64 11.70 -44.05
CA MET A 312 -19.49 10.51 -44.89
C MET A 312 -18.27 10.56 -45.82
N ASP A 313 -17.71 11.75 -46.06
CA ASP A 313 -16.58 11.99 -46.99
C ASP A 313 -15.23 12.11 -46.25
N ALA A 314 -15.19 11.63 -45.01
CA ALA A 314 -14.29 12.14 -43.99
C ALA A 314 -12.89 11.50 -43.97
N PHE A 315 -12.66 10.43 -44.73
CA PHE A 315 -11.40 9.70 -44.63
C PHE A 315 -10.78 9.47 -46.00
N ASN A 316 -9.52 9.85 -46.11
CA ASN A 316 -8.68 9.56 -47.26
C ASN A 316 -7.43 8.92 -46.68
N ASN A 317 -6.99 7.78 -47.20
CA ASN A 317 -5.69 7.13 -46.93
C ASN A 317 -5.07 7.38 -45.53
N MET A 318 -5.40 6.55 -44.54
CA MET A 318 -4.99 6.72 -43.13
C MET A 318 -3.82 5.81 -42.74
N ASN A 319 -2.72 5.84 -43.49
CA ASN A 319 -1.55 5.06 -43.09
C ASN A 319 -0.80 5.73 -41.95
N ASN A 320 -0.14 4.92 -41.12
CA ASN A 320 0.74 5.36 -40.05
C ASN A 320 0.05 6.21 -38.95
N LEU A 321 -1.25 6.01 -38.73
CA LEU A 321 -1.95 6.59 -37.58
C LEU A 321 -1.35 6.03 -36.28
N VAL A 322 -0.99 6.91 -35.35
CA VAL A 322 -0.42 6.54 -34.04
C VAL A 322 -1.08 7.30 -32.89
N ASN A 323 -1.13 6.67 -31.72
CA ASN A 323 -1.66 7.25 -30.47
C ASN A 323 -3.01 7.96 -30.65
N ALA A 324 -3.93 7.29 -31.33
CA ALA A 324 -5.26 7.80 -31.67
C ALA A 324 -6.36 7.12 -30.85
N ASN A 325 -7.24 7.93 -30.24
CA ASN A 325 -8.51 7.46 -29.72
C ASN A 325 -9.60 8.05 -30.63
N LEU A 326 -10.04 7.28 -31.63
CA LEU A 326 -10.94 7.75 -32.68
C LEU A 326 -12.27 7.01 -32.60
N VAL A 327 -13.37 7.75 -32.47
CA VAL A 327 -14.74 7.21 -32.55
C VAL A 327 -15.43 7.84 -33.75
N ILE A 328 -15.87 7.02 -34.68
CA ILE A 328 -16.63 7.42 -35.87
C ILE A 328 -18.03 6.88 -35.71
N ASN A 329 -19.00 7.77 -35.52
CA ASN A 329 -20.40 7.38 -35.35
C ASN A 329 -21.05 7.00 -36.69
N GLY A 330 -20.41 6.19 -37.51
CA GLY A 330 -20.85 5.87 -38.87
C GLY A 330 -19.86 4.98 -39.60
N LYS A 331 -19.85 5.12 -40.93
CA LYS A 331 -18.94 4.43 -41.83
C LYS A 331 -17.55 5.07 -41.82
N LEU A 332 -16.51 4.26 -41.63
CA LEU A 332 -15.14 4.63 -41.97
C LEU A 332 -14.85 4.15 -43.39
N ASP A 333 -14.76 5.10 -44.33
CA ASP A 333 -14.42 4.85 -45.73
C ASP A 333 -13.11 5.56 -46.07
N VAL A 334 -12.01 4.81 -46.21
CA VAL A 334 -10.67 5.39 -46.43
C VAL A 334 -10.26 5.51 -47.90
N GLY A 335 -11.04 4.93 -48.83
CA GLY A 335 -10.77 4.90 -50.28
C GLY A 335 -9.41 4.31 -50.72
N ASN A 336 -8.60 3.75 -49.80
CA ASN A 336 -7.27 3.23 -50.09
C ASN A 336 -6.76 2.26 -48.99
N ASN A 337 -5.63 2.56 -48.33
CA ASN A 337 -4.99 1.71 -47.35
C ASN A 337 -5.19 2.22 -45.91
N LEU A 338 -5.18 1.27 -44.99
CA LEU A 338 -5.15 1.47 -43.54
C LEU A 338 -3.96 0.67 -42.96
N ASN A 339 -2.74 1.02 -43.39
CA ASN A 339 -1.53 0.31 -43.02
C ASN A 339 -0.76 0.97 -41.88
N ASN A 340 -0.01 0.15 -41.14
CA ASN A 340 0.92 0.58 -40.09
C ASN A 340 0.25 1.38 -38.96
N LEU A 341 -0.99 1.02 -38.62
CA LEU A 341 -1.67 1.56 -37.45
C LEU A 341 -0.86 1.19 -36.20
N GLY A 342 -0.60 2.16 -35.30
CA GLY A 342 0.10 1.95 -34.03
C GLY A 342 1.55 1.49 -34.15
N LYS A 343 2.22 1.77 -35.28
CA LYS A 343 3.59 1.31 -35.58
C LYS A 343 4.69 1.74 -34.59
N ASN A 344 4.40 2.65 -33.67
CA ASN A 344 5.35 3.16 -32.67
C ASN A 344 5.21 2.46 -31.30
N GLY A 345 4.43 1.38 -31.19
CA GLY A 345 4.28 0.63 -29.94
C GLY A 345 3.28 1.22 -28.95
N ILE A 346 2.69 2.38 -29.25
CA ILE A 346 1.70 3.02 -28.39
C ILE A 346 0.32 2.49 -28.74
N LYS A 347 -0.38 1.97 -27.74
CA LYS A 347 -1.71 1.41 -27.88
C LYS A 347 -2.71 2.49 -28.32
N GLN A 348 -3.55 2.19 -29.30
CA GLN A 348 -4.56 3.12 -29.82
C GLN A 348 -5.92 2.44 -30.03
N ASN A 349 -6.99 3.21 -30.04
CA ASN A 349 -8.36 2.72 -30.17
C ASN A 349 -9.07 3.38 -31.36
N ILE A 350 -9.65 2.58 -32.25
CA ILE A 350 -10.47 3.04 -33.37
C ILE A 350 -11.82 2.33 -33.27
N ILE A 351 -12.90 3.10 -33.25
CA ILE A 351 -14.26 2.59 -33.08
C ILE A 351 -15.13 3.10 -34.21
N VAL A 352 -15.80 2.19 -34.92
CA VAL A 352 -16.66 2.51 -36.06
C VAL A 352 -17.95 1.70 -36.01
N LYS A 353 -18.97 2.15 -36.75
CA LYS A 353 -20.16 1.33 -37.00
C LYS A 353 -19.97 0.42 -38.21
N GLU A 354 -19.36 0.94 -39.26
CA GLU A 354 -19.14 0.25 -40.54
C GLU A 354 -17.73 0.52 -41.06
N LEU A 355 -17.13 -0.44 -41.77
CA LEU A 355 -15.77 -0.35 -42.30
C LEU A 355 -15.73 -0.62 -43.81
N ASP A 356 -15.10 0.29 -44.55
CA ASP A 356 -14.84 0.16 -45.98
C ASP A 356 -13.42 0.61 -46.34
N VAL A 357 -12.61 -0.33 -46.81
CA VAL A 357 -11.20 -0.13 -47.14
C VAL A 357 -10.91 -0.75 -48.50
N ASP A 358 -10.58 0.06 -49.50
CA ASP A 358 -10.36 -0.44 -50.86
C ASP A 358 -9.14 -1.38 -51.02
N ASN A 359 -8.20 -1.35 -50.08
CA ASN A 359 -6.91 -2.04 -50.24
C ASN A 359 -6.51 -2.87 -49.00
N ASN A 360 -5.43 -2.52 -48.30
CA ASN A 360 -4.92 -3.32 -47.18
C ASN A 360 -5.23 -2.70 -45.82
N ILE A 361 -5.46 -3.58 -44.84
CA ILE A 361 -5.56 -3.25 -43.42
C ILE A 361 -4.42 -3.97 -42.71
N LYS A 362 -3.55 -3.20 -42.04
CA LYS A 362 -2.47 -3.76 -41.21
C LYS A 362 -2.34 -3.03 -39.89
N MET A 363 -2.59 -3.75 -38.81
CA MET A 363 -2.69 -3.19 -37.47
C MET A 363 -1.58 -3.66 -36.54
N TYR A 364 -0.98 -2.73 -35.82
CA TYR A 364 -0.06 -2.96 -34.71
C TYR A 364 -0.54 -2.15 -33.51
N TYR A 365 -0.44 -2.69 -32.28
CA TYR A 365 -0.83 -2.00 -31.05
C TYR A 365 -2.20 -1.26 -31.17
N THR A 366 -3.16 -1.83 -31.88
CA THR A 366 -4.45 -1.15 -32.16
C THR A 366 -5.60 -2.01 -31.66
N ASN A 367 -6.54 -1.44 -30.92
CA ASN A 367 -7.87 -2.01 -30.77
C ASN A 367 -8.77 -1.40 -31.84
N PHE A 368 -9.30 -2.24 -32.71
CA PHE A 368 -10.19 -1.81 -33.77
C PHE A 368 -11.57 -2.43 -33.52
N LEU A 369 -12.55 -1.59 -33.22
CA LEU A 369 -13.91 -1.99 -32.89
C LEU A 369 -14.86 -1.69 -34.05
N ILE A 370 -15.60 -2.69 -34.50
CA ILE A 370 -16.67 -2.57 -35.49
C ILE A 370 -17.96 -3.03 -34.82
N LEU A 371 -18.79 -2.05 -34.44
CA LEU A 371 -19.93 -2.28 -33.54
C LEU A 371 -21.28 -2.33 -34.25
N GLY A 372 -21.34 -2.10 -35.56
CA GLY A 372 -22.59 -2.08 -36.33
C GLY A 372 -23.56 -0.95 -35.96
N TYR A 373 -24.71 -0.91 -36.63
CA TYR A 373 -25.76 0.08 -36.37
C TYR A 373 -26.74 -0.38 -35.28
N GLY A 374 -27.19 0.54 -34.44
CA GLY A 374 -28.10 0.25 -33.31
C GLY A 374 -29.54 -0.09 -33.74
N ASP A 375 -29.92 0.27 -34.96
CA ASP A 375 -31.23 0.03 -35.56
C ASP A 375 -31.37 -1.37 -36.19
N ARG A 376 -30.36 -2.24 -36.02
CA ARG A 376 -30.26 -3.59 -36.61
C ARG A 376 -30.10 -3.61 -38.12
N THR A 377 -29.70 -2.49 -38.73
CA THR A 377 -29.17 -2.52 -40.09
C THR A 377 -27.80 -3.20 -40.07
N ASP A 378 -27.64 -4.24 -40.89
CA ASP A 378 -26.36 -4.94 -41.01
C ASP A 378 -25.30 -3.99 -41.58
N ALA A 379 -24.26 -3.72 -40.79
CA ALA A 379 -23.09 -2.99 -41.25
C ALA A 379 -22.17 -3.89 -42.07
N ASN A 380 -21.46 -3.29 -43.02
CA ASN A 380 -20.49 -3.98 -43.84
C ASN A 380 -19.09 -3.95 -43.22
N ILE A 381 -18.29 -4.97 -43.53
CA ILE A 381 -16.84 -5.00 -43.30
C ILE A 381 -16.19 -5.33 -44.64
N LYS A 382 -15.69 -4.29 -45.31
CA LYS A 382 -15.03 -4.42 -46.62
C LYS A 382 -13.55 -4.10 -46.53
N TRP A 383 -12.75 -4.99 -47.11
CA TRP A 383 -11.33 -4.76 -47.40
C TRP A 383 -11.01 -5.25 -48.82
N GLY A 384 -9.99 -4.68 -49.44
CA GLY A 384 -9.51 -5.10 -50.75
C GLY A 384 -8.69 -6.38 -50.70
N ASN A 385 -7.39 -6.25 -50.41
CA ASN A 385 -6.41 -7.29 -50.66
C ASN A 385 -6.01 -8.09 -49.40
N HIS A 386 -5.76 -7.43 -48.27
CA HIS A 386 -5.19 -8.07 -47.08
C HIS A 386 -5.75 -7.45 -45.80
N PHE A 387 -6.07 -8.30 -44.81
CA PHE A 387 -6.47 -7.89 -43.47
C PHE A 387 -5.57 -8.61 -42.45
N GLU A 388 -4.74 -7.86 -41.74
CA GLU A 388 -3.82 -8.38 -40.72
C GLU A 388 -3.99 -7.71 -39.36
N VAL A 389 -4.14 -8.54 -38.34
CA VAL A 389 -4.13 -8.17 -36.92
C VAL A 389 -2.81 -8.67 -36.31
N ALA A 390 -1.87 -7.76 -36.06
CA ALA A 390 -0.54 -8.09 -35.56
C ALA A 390 -0.26 -7.46 -34.18
N ASN A 391 0.81 -7.90 -33.50
CA ASN A 391 1.44 -7.25 -32.34
C ASN A 391 0.51 -6.54 -31.36
N TYR A 392 0.00 -7.28 -30.39
CA TYR A 392 -0.88 -6.80 -29.32
C TYR A 392 -2.14 -6.09 -29.82
N SER A 393 -2.51 -6.24 -31.09
CA SER A 393 -3.75 -5.67 -31.64
C SER A 393 -4.95 -6.58 -31.38
N ARG A 394 -6.13 -5.97 -31.28
CA ARG A 394 -7.41 -6.65 -31.11
C ARG A 394 -8.38 -6.16 -32.18
N LEU A 395 -8.95 -7.07 -32.94
CA LEU A 395 -10.13 -6.79 -33.76
C LEU A 395 -11.37 -7.18 -32.96
N CYS A 396 -12.29 -6.26 -32.79
CA CYS A 396 -13.42 -6.39 -31.89
C CYS A 396 -14.72 -6.19 -32.64
N ILE A 397 -15.60 -7.19 -32.64
CA ILE A 397 -16.79 -7.19 -33.52
C ILE A 397 -18.05 -7.59 -32.75
N ASP A 398 -19.10 -6.78 -32.86
CA ASP A 398 -20.47 -7.19 -32.50
C ASP A 398 -21.11 -7.91 -33.70
N ILE A 399 -20.96 -9.24 -33.76
CA ILE A 399 -21.33 -10.04 -34.94
C ILE A 399 -22.84 -10.12 -35.17
N ASP A 400 -23.67 -9.65 -34.24
CA ASP A 400 -25.13 -9.60 -34.42
C ASP A 400 -25.58 -8.47 -35.34
N ARG A 401 -24.68 -7.55 -35.69
CA ARG A 401 -24.99 -6.33 -36.45
C ARG A 401 -24.14 -6.18 -37.71
N ILE A 402 -23.47 -7.25 -38.12
CA ILE A 402 -22.59 -7.28 -39.28
C ILE A 402 -23.17 -8.22 -40.33
N ASN A 403 -23.05 -7.84 -41.60
CA ASN A 403 -23.43 -8.67 -42.73
C ASN A 403 -22.76 -10.05 -42.65
N GLN A 404 -23.56 -11.11 -42.67
CA GLN A 404 -23.10 -12.48 -42.56
C GLN A 404 -22.08 -12.87 -43.66
N THR A 405 -22.24 -12.35 -44.88
CA THR A 405 -21.32 -12.63 -46.00
C THR A 405 -19.93 -12.07 -45.71
N ASP A 406 -19.87 -10.89 -45.08
CA ASP A 406 -18.61 -10.25 -44.71
C ASP A 406 -17.93 -11.00 -43.56
N LEU A 407 -18.69 -11.51 -42.59
CA LEU A 407 -18.16 -12.38 -41.52
C LEU A 407 -17.58 -13.69 -42.07
N GLU A 408 -18.27 -14.31 -43.04
CA GLU A 408 -17.79 -15.53 -43.72
C GLU A 408 -16.55 -15.29 -44.57
N ARG A 409 -16.43 -14.11 -45.17
CA ARG A 409 -15.20 -13.72 -45.87
C ARG A 409 -14.07 -13.47 -44.86
N LEU A 410 -14.37 -12.78 -43.76
CA LEU A 410 -13.40 -12.43 -42.73
C LEU A 410 -12.81 -13.69 -42.10
N SER A 411 -13.65 -14.67 -41.78
CA SER A 411 -13.23 -15.96 -41.21
C SER A 411 -12.27 -16.76 -42.10
N LYS A 412 -12.33 -16.52 -43.42
CA LYS A 412 -11.43 -17.14 -44.41
C LYS A 412 -10.14 -16.35 -44.54
N GLU A 413 -10.23 -15.02 -44.68
CA GLU A 413 -9.13 -14.19 -45.16
C GLU A 413 -8.32 -13.47 -44.06
N VAL A 414 -8.87 -13.21 -42.87
CA VAL A 414 -8.15 -12.45 -41.82
C VAL A 414 -6.89 -13.18 -41.35
N THR A 415 -5.78 -12.48 -41.27
CA THR A 415 -4.51 -13.04 -40.78
C THR A 415 -4.17 -12.50 -39.39
N PHE A 416 -3.67 -13.39 -38.53
CA PHE A 416 -3.16 -13.04 -37.21
C PHE A 416 -1.66 -13.32 -37.17
N SER A 417 -0.92 -12.39 -36.60
CA SER A 417 0.52 -12.53 -36.35
C SER A 417 0.86 -12.09 -34.93
N ASP A 418 1.90 -12.69 -34.36
CA ASP A 418 2.35 -12.46 -32.98
C ASP A 418 1.21 -12.62 -31.97
N SER A 419 0.93 -11.60 -31.15
CA SER A 419 -0.15 -11.56 -30.16
C SER A 419 -1.46 -10.93 -30.67
N GLY A 420 -1.64 -10.87 -31.99
CA GLY A 420 -2.90 -10.40 -32.60
C GLY A 420 -4.07 -11.33 -32.28
N SER A 421 -5.24 -10.74 -32.01
CA SER A 421 -6.45 -11.50 -31.63
C SER A 421 -7.74 -10.84 -32.13
N LEU A 422 -8.81 -11.63 -32.16
CA LEU A 422 -10.17 -11.20 -32.42
C LEU A 422 -11.04 -11.49 -31.21
N ILE A 423 -11.79 -10.50 -30.77
CA ILE A 423 -12.79 -10.64 -29.72
C ILE A 423 -14.15 -10.37 -30.36
N TYR A 424 -15.13 -11.25 -30.14
CA TYR A 424 -16.48 -11.02 -30.64
C TYR A 424 -17.52 -11.12 -29.55
N PHE A 425 -18.61 -10.39 -29.77
CA PHE A 425 -19.81 -10.46 -28.97
C PHE A 425 -20.99 -10.90 -29.82
N THR A 426 -21.85 -11.72 -29.23
CA THR A 426 -23.18 -12.03 -29.75
C THR A 426 -24.10 -12.30 -28.57
N LYS A 427 -25.34 -11.83 -28.65
CA LYS A 427 -26.43 -12.18 -27.74
C LYS A 427 -26.96 -13.59 -28.00
N ASP A 428 -26.72 -14.14 -29.19
CA ASP A 428 -27.15 -15.47 -29.55
C ASP A 428 -26.08 -16.50 -29.12
N PRO A 429 -26.37 -17.35 -28.12
CA PRO A 429 -25.40 -18.34 -27.65
C PRO A 429 -25.04 -19.37 -28.73
N SER A 430 -25.91 -19.58 -29.74
CA SER A 430 -25.69 -20.52 -30.84
C SER A 430 -24.78 -19.97 -31.94
N LYS A 431 -24.64 -18.64 -32.03
CA LYS A 431 -23.72 -18.02 -32.99
C LYS A 431 -22.28 -18.11 -32.48
N THR A 432 -21.41 -18.51 -33.39
CA THR A 432 -19.96 -18.60 -33.17
C THR A 432 -19.20 -18.07 -34.36
N PHE A 433 -18.12 -17.35 -34.09
CA PHE A 433 -17.15 -16.98 -35.12
C PHE A 433 -15.98 -17.98 -35.11
N THR A 434 -15.81 -18.72 -36.19
CA THR A 434 -14.75 -19.73 -36.34
C THR A 434 -13.92 -19.46 -37.57
N LEU A 435 -12.61 -19.63 -37.47
CA LEU A 435 -11.70 -19.40 -38.59
C LEU A 435 -11.70 -20.61 -39.54
N THR A 436 -11.93 -20.40 -40.84
CA THR A 436 -12.16 -21.50 -41.82
C THR A 436 -11.29 -21.43 -43.08
N GLY A 437 -10.24 -20.60 -43.09
CA GLY A 437 -9.37 -20.44 -44.26
C GLY A 437 -8.53 -21.69 -44.58
N ALA A 438 -8.25 -21.93 -45.86
CA ALA A 438 -7.53 -23.13 -46.33
C ALA A 438 -6.10 -23.28 -45.77
N LYS A 439 -5.49 -22.19 -45.29
CA LYS A 439 -4.14 -22.17 -44.69
C LYS A 439 -4.15 -22.29 -43.16
N ARG A 440 -5.31 -22.47 -42.52
CA ARG A 440 -5.46 -22.45 -41.06
C ARG A 440 -5.33 -23.83 -40.45
N GLN A 441 -4.73 -23.90 -39.26
CA GLN A 441 -4.71 -25.10 -38.44
C GLN A 441 -6.00 -25.19 -37.62
N ALA A 442 -6.38 -26.41 -37.20
CA ALA A 442 -7.57 -26.65 -36.40
C ALA A 442 -7.60 -25.86 -35.08
N THR A 443 -6.41 -25.52 -34.55
CA THR A 443 -6.25 -24.79 -33.29
C THR A 443 -6.31 -23.27 -33.42
N ASP A 444 -6.21 -22.71 -34.63
CA ASP A 444 -6.04 -21.25 -34.82
C ASP A 444 -7.21 -20.44 -34.25
N THR A 445 -8.44 -20.98 -34.33
CA THR A 445 -9.62 -20.34 -33.72
C THR A 445 -9.45 -20.22 -32.20
N ALA A 446 -9.03 -21.29 -31.52
CA ALA A 446 -8.85 -21.29 -30.07
C ALA A 446 -7.70 -20.37 -29.61
N VAL A 447 -6.70 -20.16 -30.46
CA VAL A 447 -5.54 -19.29 -30.15
C VAL A 447 -5.89 -17.82 -30.31
N HIS A 448 -6.58 -17.46 -31.39
CA HIS A 448 -6.74 -16.05 -31.78
C HIS A 448 -8.13 -15.47 -31.54
N VAL A 449 -9.17 -16.30 -31.38
CA VAL A 449 -10.56 -15.84 -31.29
C VAL A 449 -11.12 -16.07 -29.89
N THR A 450 -11.66 -15.03 -29.29
CA THR A 450 -12.32 -15.09 -27.98
C THR A 450 -13.77 -14.60 -28.09
N LYS A 451 -14.72 -15.38 -27.57
CA LYS A 451 -16.11 -14.97 -27.39
C LYS A 451 -16.27 -14.26 -26.05
N MET A 452 -17.06 -13.18 -26.03
CA MET A 452 -17.49 -12.52 -24.80
C MET A 452 -18.99 -12.67 -24.64
N ASP A 453 -19.42 -13.12 -23.46
CA ASP A 453 -20.84 -13.39 -23.16
C ASP A 453 -21.58 -12.14 -22.66
N ASN A 454 -20.84 -11.11 -22.26
CA ASN A 454 -21.37 -9.85 -21.75
C ASN A 454 -20.86 -8.67 -22.60
N TYR A 455 -21.74 -7.73 -22.92
CA TYR A 455 -21.43 -6.60 -23.81
C TYR A 455 -20.46 -5.60 -23.19
N THR A 456 -20.59 -5.32 -21.90
CA THR A 456 -19.70 -4.45 -21.15
C THR A 456 -18.30 -5.07 -21.08
N THR A 457 -18.21 -6.35 -20.71
CA THR A 457 -16.94 -7.09 -20.71
C THR A 457 -16.31 -7.14 -22.10
N PHE A 458 -17.12 -7.26 -23.16
CA PHE A 458 -16.66 -7.15 -24.54
C PHE A 458 -16.00 -5.79 -24.80
N LEU A 459 -16.68 -4.68 -24.52
CA LEU A 459 -16.16 -3.34 -24.75
C LEU A 459 -14.89 -3.06 -23.93
N GLU A 460 -14.83 -3.49 -22.67
CA GLU A 460 -13.67 -3.34 -21.79
C GLU A 460 -12.46 -4.12 -22.29
N ASN A 461 -12.65 -5.39 -22.69
CA ASN A 461 -11.58 -6.20 -23.28
C ASN A 461 -11.10 -5.64 -24.63
N CYS A 462 -11.97 -4.88 -25.30
CA CYS A 462 -11.65 -4.14 -26.51
C CYS A 462 -11.04 -2.76 -26.24
N GLY A 463 -10.76 -2.40 -24.98
CA GLY A 463 -10.06 -1.17 -24.61
C GLY A 463 -10.95 0.07 -24.50
N VAL A 464 -12.27 -0.11 -24.49
CA VAL A 464 -13.22 0.99 -24.25
C VAL A 464 -13.47 1.09 -22.75
N THR A 465 -13.04 2.19 -22.15
CA THR A 465 -13.34 2.51 -20.75
C THR A 465 -13.90 3.93 -20.69
N LEU A 466 -15.02 4.12 -20.01
CA LEU A 466 -15.51 5.46 -19.66
C LEU A 466 -14.94 5.82 -18.29
N LYS A 467 -13.78 6.48 -18.29
CA LYS A 467 -13.20 6.99 -17.05
C LYS A 467 -13.90 8.29 -16.66
N ASN A 468 -14.88 8.22 -15.76
CA ASN A 468 -15.29 9.40 -15.00
C ASN A 468 -14.27 9.60 -13.87
N THR A 469 -13.22 10.37 -14.14
CA THR A 469 -12.21 10.71 -13.13
C THR A 469 -12.64 11.99 -12.41
N GLN A 470 -12.77 11.88 -11.09
CA GLN A 470 -12.69 13.06 -10.22
C GLN A 470 -11.40 12.95 -9.41
N THR A 471 -10.66 14.05 -9.35
CA THR A 471 -9.62 14.19 -8.33
C THR A 471 -10.33 14.48 -7.02
N VAL A 472 -10.24 13.52 -6.09
CA VAL A 472 -10.83 13.62 -4.77
C VAL A 472 -9.69 13.48 -3.76
N PRO A 473 -9.58 14.36 -2.76
CA PRO A 473 -8.65 14.12 -1.66
C PRO A 473 -9.10 12.84 -0.94
N THR A 474 -8.23 11.83 -0.93
CA THR A 474 -8.43 10.62 -0.11
C THR A 474 -7.66 10.79 1.18
N ASP A 475 -8.36 10.55 2.27
CA ASP A 475 -7.79 10.50 3.61
C ASP A 475 -7.01 9.17 3.77
N VAL A 476 -5.74 9.28 4.18
CA VAL A 476 -4.88 8.15 4.56
C VAL A 476 -4.48 8.35 6.01
N ALA A 477 -4.67 7.35 6.87
CA ALA A 477 -4.33 7.47 8.29
C ALA A 477 -2.82 7.72 8.50
N VAL A 478 -2.46 8.46 9.55
CA VAL A 478 -1.05 8.67 9.97
C VAL A 478 -0.68 7.71 11.11
N PRO A 479 0.62 7.43 11.36
CA PRO A 479 1.00 6.65 12.54
C PRO A 479 0.59 7.34 13.84
N ILE A 480 0.14 6.56 14.84
CA ILE A 480 0.01 7.07 16.21
C ILE A 480 1.40 7.21 16.84
N VAL A 481 1.60 8.30 17.58
CA VAL A 481 2.69 8.38 18.56
C VAL A 481 2.33 7.43 19.69
N ILE A 482 3.03 6.30 19.79
CA ILE A 482 2.80 5.28 20.82
C ILE A 482 3.29 5.84 22.17
N ASP A 483 2.45 6.64 22.82
CA ASP A 483 2.64 7.12 24.18
C ASP A 483 1.77 6.26 25.10
N THR A 484 2.34 5.18 25.58
CA THR A 484 1.69 4.25 26.50
C THR A 484 2.47 4.29 27.81
N GLY A 485 1.78 4.52 28.92
CA GLY A 485 2.42 4.76 30.21
C GLY A 485 3.25 3.55 30.64
N PHE A 486 4.51 3.79 31.02
CA PHE A 486 5.29 2.80 31.77
C PHE A 486 5.04 3.06 33.25
N ASP A 487 4.26 2.18 33.90
CA ASP A 487 3.96 2.27 35.33
C ASP A 487 4.79 1.25 36.12
N PHE A 488 5.31 1.69 37.25
CA PHE A 488 6.35 1.00 38.01
C PHE A 488 5.98 0.91 39.49
N GLU A 489 5.78 -0.33 39.97
CA GLU A 489 5.48 -0.62 41.38
C GLU A 489 6.55 -1.53 41.99
N VAL A 490 6.92 -1.24 43.25
CA VAL A 490 7.86 -2.01 44.06
C VAL A 490 7.18 -2.44 45.35
N GLU A 491 7.14 -3.75 45.60
CA GLU A 491 6.70 -4.32 46.86
C GLU A 491 7.91 -4.70 47.72
N TYR A 492 7.92 -4.19 48.96
CA TYR A 492 9.02 -4.30 49.93
C TYR A 492 8.91 -5.51 50.85
#